data_AF-A0AAD0T237-F1
#
_entry.id   AF-A0AAD0T237-F1
#
_cell.length_a   1.000
_cell.length_b   1.000
_cell.length_c   1.000
_cell.angle_alpha   90.00
_cell.angle_beta   90.00
_cell.angle_gamma   90.00
#
_symmetry.space_group_name_H-M   'P 1'
#
loop_
_entity.id
_entity.type
_entity.pdbx_description
1 polymer ?
#
loop_
_entity_poly.entity_id
_entity_poly.type
_entity_poly.pdbx_seq_one_letter_code
_entity_poly.pdbx_strand_id
1 'polypeptide(L)'
;MRVLSILFLFVISSLSLAQSKRANELSIKFDNDAAFETDKYYSNGIELMYKRRFGGQSSLTKFRLGVAHKIFTPEATLSTAVVEGDHPYTGLLYGIFGFSHVNNSYYLRADLWYGKQGPDAKAGSLQNLFHRMTPSSEVNGWQNQTSNQTFYNGEFKIIKINRGPVFEFSPWLQGHTGGLLRDVELGLKMAIHLGFLEFFTNGSVVNNYFNAILQGSKKQDSTYVIASEDMKDIYYKADAGFHLLLKSFRLTLKVNYYSAQFEGAKDHTYATLETAFYF
;
A
#
# COMPACT_ATOMS: atom_id res chain seq x y z
N MET A 1 3.60 -6.63 -30.84
CA MET A 1 4.20 -5.40 -31.45
C MET A 1 3.19 -4.26 -31.66
N ARG A 2 1.92 -4.51 -32.01
CA ARG A 2 0.90 -3.43 -32.23
C ARG A 2 0.39 -2.75 -30.94
N VAL A 3 0.38 -3.44 -29.79
CA VAL A 3 -0.05 -2.86 -28.50
C VAL A 3 1.00 -1.90 -27.90
N LEU A 4 2.30 -2.21 -28.07
CA LEU A 4 3.39 -1.31 -27.65
C LEU A 4 3.39 0.02 -28.42
N SER A 5 2.95 0.02 -29.68
CA SER A 5 2.96 1.22 -30.53
C SER A 5 1.88 2.23 -30.12
N ILE A 6 0.74 1.76 -29.61
CA ILE A 6 -0.37 2.60 -29.13
C ILE A 6 -0.02 3.24 -27.76
N LEU A 7 0.66 2.49 -26.89
CA LEU A 7 1.20 3.03 -25.63
C LEU A 7 2.30 4.07 -25.88
N PHE A 8 3.15 3.86 -26.89
CA PHE A 8 4.21 4.80 -27.25
C PHE A 8 3.68 6.12 -27.85
N LEU A 9 2.59 6.07 -28.60
CA LEU A 9 1.92 7.26 -29.18
C LEU A 9 1.17 8.10 -28.14
N PHE A 10 0.73 7.50 -27.01
CA PHE A 10 0.10 8.26 -25.91
C PHE A 10 1.13 9.01 -25.05
N VAL A 11 2.39 8.55 -25.02
CA VAL A 11 3.46 9.18 -24.25
C VAL A 11 3.93 10.48 -24.92
N ILE A 12 3.96 10.53 -26.25
CA ILE A 12 4.53 11.66 -27.02
C ILE A 12 3.59 12.88 -27.08
N SER A 13 2.28 12.70 -26.97
CA SER A 13 1.31 13.82 -27.01
C SER A 13 1.28 14.68 -25.73
N SER A 14 2.01 14.28 -24.68
CA SER A 14 2.02 15.00 -23.38
C SER A 14 3.15 16.03 -23.21
N LEU A 15 3.96 16.25 -24.25
CA LEU A 15 5.15 17.12 -24.19
C LEU A 15 4.88 18.62 -24.32
N SER A 16 3.68 19.05 -24.70
CA SER A 16 3.31 20.46 -24.82
C SER A 16 2.24 20.86 -23.83
N LEU A 17 2.63 21.73 -22.89
CA LEU A 17 1.86 22.70 -22.08
C LEU A 17 2.57 22.92 -20.75
N ALA A 18 3.51 23.87 -20.74
CA ALA A 18 4.13 24.35 -19.51
C ALA A 18 3.18 25.33 -18.82
N GLN A 19 3.23 25.34 -17.49
CA GLN A 19 2.47 26.20 -16.55
C GLN A 19 0.99 25.85 -16.34
N SER A 20 0.74 24.88 -15.47
CA SER A 20 -0.15 25.11 -14.32
C SER A 20 0.32 24.22 -13.16
N LYS A 21 0.20 24.68 -11.91
CA LYS A 21 0.31 23.77 -10.75
C LYS A 21 -0.67 22.63 -11.05
N ARG A 22 -0.21 21.38 -11.08
CA ARG A 22 -1.04 20.21 -11.45
C ARG A 22 -2.26 20.13 -10.53
N ALA A 23 -3.46 20.29 -11.08
CA ALA A 23 -4.68 20.43 -10.29
C ALA A 23 -5.11 19.08 -9.73
N ASN A 24 -5.00 18.05 -10.56
CA ASN A 24 -5.51 16.73 -10.27
C ASN A 24 -4.42 15.67 -10.46
N GLU A 25 -4.64 14.52 -9.85
CA GLU A 25 -3.78 13.37 -9.93
C GLU A 25 -4.65 12.11 -9.96
N LEU A 26 -4.39 11.21 -10.90
CA LEU A 26 -4.96 9.87 -10.91
C LEU A 26 -3.81 8.89 -10.82
N SER A 27 -3.80 8.03 -9.81
CA SER A 27 -2.77 7.02 -9.64
C SER A 27 -3.34 5.62 -9.49
N ILE A 28 -2.62 4.65 -10.06
CA ILE A 28 -2.88 3.23 -9.92
C ILE A 28 -1.62 2.60 -9.33
N LYS A 29 -1.79 1.82 -8.27
CA LYS A 29 -0.73 1.09 -7.58
C LYS A 29 -1.03 -0.40 -7.60
N PHE A 30 -0.02 -1.19 -7.92
CA PHE A 30 -0.03 -2.64 -7.85
C PHE A 30 1.10 -3.09 -6.93
N ASP A 31 0.76 -3.90 -5.94
CA ASP A 31 1.69 -4.57 -5.04
C ASP A 31 1.64 -6.08 -5.34
N ASN A 32 2.80 -6.73 -5.41
CA ASN A 32 2.89 -8.18 -5.61
C ASN A 32 4.20 -8.75 -5.06
N ASP A 33 4.12 -9.85 -4.34
CA ASP A 33 5.26 -10.59 -3.78
C ASP A 33 5.85 -11.65 -4.72
N ALA A 34 5.14 -12.01 -5.81
CA ALA A 34 5.60 -12.95 -6.82
C ALA A 34 6.95 -12.58 -7.46
N ALA A 35 7.34 -11.30 -7.44
CA ALA A 35 8.66 -10.85 -7.91
C ALA A 35 9.84 -11.43 -7.09
N PHE A 36 9.55 -11.97 -5.90
CA PHE A 36 10.51 -12.57 -4.97
C PHE A 36 10.27 -14.06 -4.75
N GLU A 37 9.41 -14.69 -5.57
CA GLU A 37 9.03 -16.10 -5.46
C GLU A 37 8.47 -16.47 -4.07
N THR A 38 7.93 -15.49 -3.37
CA THR A 38 7.16 -15.67 -2.15
C THR A 38 5.71 -15.40 -2.50
N ASP A 39 4.77 -16.30 -2.18
CA ASP A 39 3.31 -16.10 -2.24
C ASP A 39 2.77 -16.21 -0.80
N LYS A 40 3.20 -15.29 0.07
CA LYS A 40 2.96 -15.36 1.52
C LYS A 40 2.85 -13.98 2.14
N TYR A 41 2.10 -13.89 3.22
CA TYR A 41 1.84 -12.66 3.97
C TYR A 41 1.12 -11.63 3.12
N TYR A 42 1.72 -10.50 2.74
CA TYR A 42 1.05 -9.53 1.88
C TYR A 42 1.28 -9.87 0.40
N SER A 43 0.43 -10.75 -0.13
CA SER A 43 0.65 -11.35 -1.44
C SER A 43 0.24 -10.44 -2.59
N ASN A 44 -0.85 -9.68 -2.45
CA ASN A 44 -1.29 -8.79 -3.53
C ASN A 44 -2.06 -7.56 -3.04
N GLY A 45 -1.91 -6.46 -3.75
CA GLY A 45 -2.77 -5.30 -3.58
C GLY A 45 -2.94 -4.48 -4.85
N ILE A 46 -4.13 -3.89 -4.99
CA ILE A 46 -4.43 -2.87 -6.00
C ILE A 46 -5.04 -1.65 -5.33
N GLU A 47 -4.57 -0.46 -5.70
CA GLU A 47 -5.13 0.80 -5.24
C GLU A 47 -5.33 1.74 -6.43
N LEU A 48 -6.54 2.29 -6.54
CA LEU A 48 -6.86 3.40 -7.42
C LEU A 48 -7.10 4.64 -6.57
N MET A 49 -6.45 5.74 -6.90
CA MET A 49 -6.51 6.97 -6.12
C MET A 49 -6.64 8.20 -7.04
N TYR A 50 -7.68 8.98 -6.80
CA TYR A 50 -7.90 10.28 -7.40
C TYR A 50 -7.68 11.39 -6.38
N LYS A 51 -6.89 12.40 -6.73
CA LYS A 51 -6.65 13.57 -5.90
C LYS A 51 -7.00 14.82 -6.66
N ARG A 52 -7.78 15.70 -6.05
CA ARG A 52 -8.24 16.96 -6.66
C ARG A 52 -7.89 18.14 -5.76
N ARG A 53 -7.35 19.21 -6.34
CA ARG A 53 -7.09 20.46 -5.60
C ARG A 53 -8.36 20.96 -4.88
N PHE A 54 -8.18 21.41 -3.65
CA PHE A 54 -9.22 21.94 -2.78
C PHE A 54 -8.84 23.35 -2.28
N GLY A 55 -9.76 24.33 -2.29
CA GLY A 55 -9.52 25.67 -1.73
C GLY A 55 -8.89 26.73 -2.66
N GLY A 56 -9.14 26.65 -3.98
CA GLY A 56 -8.71 27.68 -4.96
C GLY A 56 -7.37 27.41 -5.66
N GLN A 57 -6.99 28.22 -6.66
CA GLN A 57 -5.83 27.94 -7.55
C GLN A 57 -4.46 27.94 -6.86
N SER A 58 -4.30 28.72 -5.79
CA SER A 58 -3.06 28.80 -5.02
C SER A 58 -2.91 27.66 -4.01
N SER A 59 -4.00 26.97 -3.67
CA SER A 59 -4.01 25.94 -2.63
C SER A 59 -3.15 24.73 -3.01
N LEU A 60 -2.37 24.29 -2.03
CA LEU A 60 -1.58 23.07 -2.08
C LEU A 60 -2.27 21.89 -1.39
N THR A 61 -3.52 22.09 -0.98
CA THR A 61 -4.37 21.06 -0.41
C THR A 61 -5.10 20.32 -1.53
N LYS A 62 -5.11 18.99 -1.46
CA LYS A 62 -5.87 18.10 -2.35
C LYS A 62 -6.80 17.23 -1.53
N PHE A 63 -8.06 17.18 -1.94
CA PHE A 63 -8.98 16.11 -1.56
C PHE A 63 -8.55 14.80 -2.22
N ARG A 64 -8.80 13.67 -1.57
CA ARG A 64 -8.36 12.32 -1.95
C ARG A 64 -9.56 11.38 -1.91
N LEU A 65 -9.77 10.64 -3.00
CA LEU A 65 -10.75 9.57 -3.13
C LEU A 65 -10.06 8.35 -3.72
N GLY A 66 -10.19 7.21 -3.07
CA GLY A 66 -9.62 5.99 -3.60
C GLY A 66 -10.39 4.75 -3.22
N VAL A 67 -9.98 3.64 -3.81
CA VAL A 67 -10.40 2.29 -3.46
C VAL A 67 -9.16 1.40 -3.45
N ALA A 68 -9.08 0.53 -2.45
CA ALA A 68 -8.02 -0.43 -2.31
C ALA A 68 -8.59 -1.82 -2.07
N HIS A 69 -7.98 -2.81 -2.71
CA HIS A 69 -8.20 -4.23 -2.46
C HIS A 69 -6.87 -4.87 -2.09
N LYS A 70 -6.85 -5.65 -1.01
CA LYS A 70 -5.63 -6.28 -0.47
C LYS A 70 -5.90 -7.74 -0.14
N ILE A 71 -4.89 -8.57 -0.39
CA ILE A 71 -4.91 -10.01 -0.26
C ILE A 71 -3.75 -10.40 0.64
N PHE A 72 -4.05 -11.18 1.67
CA PHE A 72 -3.05 -11.77 2.54
C PHE A 72 -3.23 -13.28 2.66
N THR A 73 -2.12 -14.02 2.62
CA THR A 73 -2.10 -15.49 2.63
C THR A 73 -1.06 -16.05 3.62
N PRO A 74 -1.23 -17.28 4.14
CA PRO A 74 -0.14 -18.05 4.72
C PRO A 74 0.88 -18.45 3.63
N GLU A 75 2.02 -18.98 4.03
CA GLU A 75 3.04 -19.53 3.14
C GLU A 75 2.57 -20.84 2.47
N ALA A 76 1.82 -21.69 3.18
CA ALA A 76 1.33 -22.96 2.65
C ALA A 76 -0.02 -22.82 1.91
N THR A 77 -0.02 -22.14 0.76
CA THR A 77 -1.24 -21.78 0.01
C THR A 77 -2.00 -22.95 -0.63
N LEU A 78 -1.39 -24.13 -0.72
CA LEU A 78 -2.02 -25.34 -1.27
C LEU A 78 -2.81 -26.14 -0.22
N SER A 79 -2.66 -25.82 1.07
CA SER A 79 -3.40 -26.49 2.15
C SER A 79 -4.88 -26.10 2.14
N THR A 80 -5.77 -27.07 2.35
CA THR A 80 -7.20 -26.82 2.60
C THR A 80 -7.53 -26.65 4.08
N ALA A 81 -6.63 -27.06 4.97
CA ALA A 81 -6.76 -26.86 6.42
C ALA A 81 -6.23 -25.48 6.84
N VAL A 82 -6.56 -25.08 8.07
CA VAL A 82 -5.89 -23.94 8.73
C VAL A 82 -4.39 -24.23 8.82
N VAL A 83 -3.58 -23.22 8.54
CA VAL A 83 -2.12 -23.27 8.72
C VAL A 83 -1.81 -22.55 10.03
N GLU A 84 -1.79 -23.31 11.13
CA GLU A 84 -1.52 -22.76 12.47
C GLU A 84 -0.09 -22.23 12.57
N GLY A 85 0.10 -21.15 13.35
CA GLY A 85 1.39 -20.47 13.49
C GLY A 85 1.80 -19.64 12.26
N ASP A 86 0.96 -19.53 11.24
CA ASP A 86 1.20 -18.76 10.03
C ASP A 86 0.11 -17.69 9.82
N HIS A 87 0.26 -16.83 8.83
CA HIS A 87 -0.65 -15.72 8.58
C HIS A 87 -2.04 -16.22 8.18
N PRO A 88 -3.13 -15.75 8.83
CA PRO A 88 -4.47 -16.13 8.43
C PRO A 88 -4.79 -15.57 7.05
N TYR A 89 -5.53 -16.32 6.22
CA TYR A 89 -6.10 -15.74 5.00
C TYR A 89 -6.92 -14.51 5.37
N THR A 90 -6.64 -13.38 4.74
CA THR A 90 -7.38 -12.14 4.97
C THR A 90 -7.56 -11.37 3.67
N GLY A 91 -8.81 -11.04 3.36
CA GLY A 91 -9.15 -10.12 2.29
C GLY A 91 -9.60 -8.78 2.82
N LEU A 92 -9.15 -7.69 2.20
CA LEU A 92 -9.66 -6.34 2.46
C LEU A 92 -10.16 -5.68 1.18
N LEU A 93 -11.28 -4.96 1.28
CA LEU A 93 -11.78 -4.05 0.24
C LEU A 93 -12.30 -2.79 0.92
N TYR A 94 -11.73 -1.63 0.61
CA TYR A 94 -12.12 -0.39 1.28
C TYR A 94 -11.98 0.85 0.40
N GLY A 95 -12.85 1.83 0.65
CA GLY A 95 -12.74 3.17 0.12
C GLY A 95 -11.84 4.04 1.00
N ILE A 96 -11.19 5.03 0.38
CA ILE A 96 -10.30 5.99 1.01
C ILE A 96 -10.85 7.39 0.74
N PHE A 97 -11.04 8.18 1.80
CA PHE A 97 -11.54 9.56 1.72
C PHE A 97 -10.66 10.45 2.58
N GLY A 98 -10.10 11.52 2.04
CA GLY A 98 -9.19 12.31 2.85
C GLY A 98 -8.66 13.57 2.19
N PHE A 99 -7.64 14.13 2.84
CA PHE A 99 -6.96 15.32 2.38
C PHE A 99 -5.45 15.13 2.49
N SER A 100 -4.73 15.78 1.57
CA SER A 100 -3.29 15.98 1.71
C SER A 100 -2.94 17.43 1.46
N HIS A 101 -1.95 17.93 2.16
CA HIS A 101 -1.40 19.27 1.99
C HIS A 101 0.11 19.16 1.89
N VAL A 102 0.70 19.89 0.94
CA VAL A 102 2.16 19.95 0.81
C VAL A 102 2.60 21.40 0.75
N ASN A 103 3.63 21.76 1.50
CA ASN A 103 4.32 23.03 1.36
C ASN A 103 5.83 22.80 1.36
N ASN A 104 6.62 23.87 1.42
CA ASN A 104 8.08 23.77 1.34
C ASN A 104 8.72 23.02 2.52
N SER A 105 8.01 22.86 3.64
CA SER A 105 8.54 22.27 4.87
C SER A 105 7.83 20.99 5.29
N TYR A 106 6.58 20.79 4.89
CA TYR A 106 5.76 19.70 5.38
C TYR A 106 4.89 19.09 4.29
N TYR A 107 4.76 17.77 4.36
CA TYR A 107 3.64 17.04 3.77
C TYR A 107 2.76 16.50 4.89
N LEU A 108 1.46 16.75 4.78
CA LEU A 108 0.42 16.30 5.70
C LEU A 108 -0.59 15.48 4.91
N ARG A 109 -1.05 14.38 5.48
CA ARG A 109 -2.14 13.56 4.96
C ARG A 109 -3.01 13.08 6.11
N ALA A 110 -4.31 13.12 5.91
CA ALA A 110 -5.30 12.51 6.78
C ALA A 110 -6.34 11.81 5.90
N ASP A 111 -6.46 10.49 6.07
CA ASP A 111 -7.34 9.63 5.30
C ASP A 111 -8.28 8.88 6.27
N LEU A 112 -9.54 8.72 5.88
CA LEU A 112 -10.52 7.82 6.49
C LEU A 112 -10.73 6.64 5.55
N TRP A 113 -10.59 5.44 6.09
CA TRP A 113 -10.87 4.19 5.41
C TRP A 113 -12.21 3.65 5.87
N TYR A 114 -13.02 3.20 4.93
CA TYR A 114 -14.27 2.49 5.21
C TYR A 114 -14.35 1.28 4.31
N GLY A 115 -14.54 0.09 4.89
CA GLY A 115 -14.60 -1.11 4.08
C GLY A 115 -14.86 -2.39 4.82
N LYS A 116 -14.55 -3.48 4.12
CA LYS A 116 -14.81 -4.86 4.50
C LYS A 116 -13.50 -5.62 4.67
N GLN A 117 -13.44 -6.40 5.73
CA GLN A 117 -12.48 -7.49 5.95
C GLN A 117 -13.23 -8.82 5.83
N GLY A 118 -12.55 -9.86 5.34
CA GLY A 118 -13.05 -11.23 5.29
C GLY A 118 -13.74 -11.59 3.96
N PRO A 119 -14.60 -12.63 3.93
CA PRO A 119 -15.24 -13.13 2.70
C PRO A 119 -15.97 -12.09 1.85
N ASP A 120 -16.48 -11.01 2.44
CA ASP A 120 -17.15 -9.90 1.76
C ASP A 120 -16.19 -9.08 0.87
N ALA A 121 -14.89 -9.10 1.16
CA ALA A 121 -13.86 -8.46 0.34
C ALA A 121 -13.55 -9.23 -0.95
N LYS A 122 -14.03 -10.47 -1.09
CA LYS A 122 -13.86 -11.32 -2.29
C LYS A 122 -12.39 -11.55 -2.70
N ALA A 123 -11.47 -11.56 -1.74
CA ALA A 123 -10.04 -11.72 -2.00
C ALA A 123 -9.70 -13.05 -2.66
N GLY A 124 -10.15 -14.18 -2.10
CA GLY A 124 -9.87 -15.49 -2.70
C GLY A 124 -10.44 -15.67 -4.10
N SER A 125 -11.63 -15.12 -4.38
CA SER A 125 -12.20 -15.15 -5.73
C SER A 125 -11.36 -14.36 -6.73
N LEU A 126 -10.85 -13.18 -6.33
CA LEU A 126 -10.00 -12.34 -7.17
C LEU A 126 -8.61 -12.96 -7.37
N GLN A 127 -7.99 -13.48 -6.30
CA GLN A 127 -6.70 -14.16 -6.38
C GLN A 127 -6.75 -15.35 -7.33
N ASN A 128 -7.71 -16.26 -7.12
CA ASN A 128 -7.82 -17.45 -7.97
C ASN A 128 -8.26 -17.10 -9.40
N LEU A 129 -8.93 -15.97 -9.63
CA LEU A 129 -9.15 -15.47 -11.00
C LEU A 129 -7.83 -15.14 -11.71
N PHE A 130 -6.92 -14.42 -11.04
CA PHE A 130 -5.60 -14.12 -11.60
C PHE A 130 -4.73 -15.38 -11.71
N HIS A 131 -4.78 -16.29 -10.74
CA HIS A 131 -4.00 -17.52 -10.80
C HIS A 131 -4.44 -18.41 -11.97
N ARG A 132 -5.74 -18.48 -12.28
CA ARG A 132 -6.24 -19.17 -13.49
C ARG A 132 -5.83 -18.51 -14.81
N MET A 133 -5.49 -17.22 -14.80
CA MET A 133 -5.04 -16.46 -15.99
C MET A 133 -3.51 -16.50 -16.17
N THR A 134 -2.77 -17.03 -15.19
CA THR A 134 -1.30 -17.05 -15.15
C THR A 134 -0.82 -18.49 -14.93
N PRO A 135 0.48 -18.81 -15.07
CA PRO A 135 0.99 -20.15 -14.77
C PRO A 135 1.15 -20.38 -13.26
N SER A 136 0.16 -19.98 -12.46
CA SER A 136 0.17 -20.06 -10.99
C SER A 136 -0.85 -21.10 -10.53
N SER A 137 -0.57 -21.81 -9.45
CA SER A 137 -1.54 -22.75 -8.85
C SER A 137 -2.63 -21.98 -8.11
N GLU A 138 -3.87 -22.48 -8.11
CA GLU A 138 -4.93 -21.89 -7.30
C GLU A 138 -4.65 -22.04 -5.80
N VAL A 139 -5.06 -21.05 -5.03
CA VAL A 139 -4.92 -21.03 -3.58
C VAL A 139 -6.12 -21.72 -2.94
N ASN A 140 -5.83 -22.71 -2.10
CA ASN A 140 -6.80 -23.46 -1.31
C ASN A 140 -6.92 -22.82 0.09
N GLY A 141 -7.99 -23.12 0.84
CA GLY A 141 -8.07 -22.72 2.25
C GLY A 141 -8.73 -21.36 2.51
N TRP A 142 -9.14 -20.61 1.48
CA TRP A 142 -9.88 -19.34 1.63
C TRP A 142 -11.19 -19.45 2.44
N GLN A 143 -11.74 -20.65 2.60
CA GLN A 143 -12.86 -20.92 3.52
C GLN A 143 -12.50 -20.73 5.00
N ASN A 144 -11.22 -20.74 5.35
CA ASN A 144 -10.69 -20.57 6.70
C ASN A 144 -10.22 -19.14 6.99
N GLN A 145 -10.50 -18.18 6.11
CA GLN A 145 -10.08 -16.79 6.25
C GLN A 145 -10.72 -16.09 7.46
N THR A 146 -10.15 -14.95 7.88
CA THR A 146 -10.72 -14.13 8.96
C THR A 146 -12.18 -13.78 8.67
N SER A 147 -12.99 -13.72 9.72
CA SER A 147 -14.42 -13.46 9.62
C SER A 147 -14.75 -12.09 9.04
N ASN A 148 -15.99 -11.95 8.57
CA ASN A 148 -16.47 -10.70 8.00
C ASN A 148 -16.47 -9.58 9.05
N GLN A 149 -15.89 -8.45 8.69
CA GLN A 149 -15.93 -7.24 9.50
C GLN A 149 -16.15 -6.02 8.61
N THR A 150 -17.07 -5.14 9.00
CA THR A 150 -17.08 -3.76 8.51
C THR A 150 -16.20 -2.92 9.42
N PHE A 151 -15.21 -2.22 8.86
CA PHE A 151 -14.30 -1.38 9.63
C PHE A 151 -14.31 0.07 9.17
N TYR A 152 -13.95 0.94 10.12
CA TYR A 152 -13.53 2.31 9.88
C TYR A 152 -12.12 2.47 10.44
N ASN A 153 -11.25 3.17 9.72
CA ASN A 153 -9.90 3.46 10.19
C ASN A 153 -9.49 4.88 9.81
N GLY A 154 -9.05 5.66 10.78
CA GLY A 154 -8.31 6.89 10.52
C GLY A 154 -6.84 6.57 10.25
N GLU A 155 -6.25 7.31 9.33
CA GLU A 155 -4.82 7.31 9.03
C GLU A 155 -4.35 8.76 8.97
N PHE A 156 -3.22 9.06 9.59
CA PHE A 156 -2.51 10.33 9.37
C PHE A 156 -1.06 10.08 9.00
N LYS A 157 -0.47 11.00 8.23
CA LYS A 157 0.96 11.02 7.94
C LYS A 157 1.49 12.45 7.88
N ILE A 158 2.61 12.67 8.54
CA ILE A 158 3.35 13.93 8.56
C ILE A 158 4.78 13.64 8.11
N ILE A 159 5.28 14.39 7.15
CA ILE A 159 6.68 14.34 6.71
C ILE A 159 7.25 15.74 6.88
N LYS A 160 8.36 15.85 7.64
CA LYS A 160 9.18 17.06 7.64
C LYS A 160 10.09 16.98 6.42
N ILE A 161 9.84 17.83 5.43
CA ILE A 161 10.58 17.83 4.17
C ILE A 161 11.88 18.59 4.41
N ASN A 162 13.02 17.88 4.40
CA ASN A 162 14.34 18.53 4.29
C ASN A 162 14.99 18.07 2.99
N ARG A 163 14.62 18.75 1.92
CA ARG A 163 15.07 18.47 0.55
C ARG A 163 16.00 19.59 0.08
N GLY A 164 17.24 19.23 -0.21
CA GLY A 164 18.19 20.06 -0.95
C GLY A 164 18.07 19.84 -2.47
N PRO A 165 18.98 20.43 -3.27
CA PRO A 165 18.94 20.31 -4.73
C PRO A 165 19.25 18.89 -5.24
N VAL A 166 20.07 18.13 -4.51
CA VAL A 166 20.52 16.78 -4.90
C VAL A 166 20.13 15.73 -3.86
N PHE A 167 20.16 16.07 -2.57
CA PHE A 167 19.90 15.13 -1.48
C PHE A 167 18.65 15.50 -0.71
N GLU A 168 17.90 14.50 -0.25
CA GLU A 168 16.78 14.64 0.68
C GLU A 168 16.99 13.77 1.92
N PHE A 169 16.65 14.33 3.07
CA PHE A 169 16.61 13.66 4.35
C PHE A 169 15.35 14.09 5.11
N SER A 170 14.28 13.31 5.01
CA SER A 170 12.96 13.72 5.49
C SER A 170 12.44 12.72 6.53
N PRO A 171 12.47 13.04 7.83
CA PRO A 171 11.81 12.21 8.83
C PRO A 171 10.29 12.32 8.71
N TRP A 172 9.61 11.27 9.11
CA TRP A 172 8.16 11.20 9.03
C TRP A 172 7.54 10.38 10.17
N LEU A 173 6.29 10.69 10.44
CA LEU A 173 5.43 10.04 11.42
C LEU A 173 4.13 9.65 10.73
N GLN A 174 3.67 8.43 10.97
CA GLN A 174 2.39 7.91 10.50
C GLN A 174 1.69 7.24 11.67
N GLY A 175 0.36 7.24 11.65
CA GLY A 175 -0.41 6.48 12.62
C GLY A 175 -1.75 6.07 12.07
N HIS A 176 -2.20 4.92 12.56
CA HIS A 176 -3.49 4.35 12.24
C HIS A 176 -4.31 4.20 13.52
N THR A 177 -5.61 4.42 13.43
CA THR A 177 -6.52 4.18 14.55
C THR A 177 -7.90 3.77 14.05
N GLY A 178 -8.46 2.70 14.61
CA GLY A 178 -9.77 2.22 14.19
C GLY A 178 -10.01 0.74 14.48
N GLY A 179 -10.89 0.17 13.66
CA GLY A 179 -11.28 -1.25 13.73
C GLY A 179 -10.35 -2.20 12.98
N LEU A 180 -9.46 -1.69 12.12
CA LEU A 180 -8.53 -2.51 11.34
C LEU A 180 -7.12 -2.46 11.95
N LEU A 181 -6.53 -1.27 12.07
CA LEU A 181 -5.16 -1.07 12.53
C LEU A 181 -5.10 -0.01 13.64
N ARG A 182 -4.25 -0.26 14.63
CA ARG A 182 -3.84 0.70 15.65
C ARG A 182 -2.34 0.61 15.82
N ASP A 183 -1.64 1.59 15.30
CA ASP A 183 -0.19 1.63 15.32
C ASP A 183 0.32 3.08 15.20
N VAL A 184 1.59 3.23 15.55
CA VAL A 184 2.36 4.43 15.29
C VAL A 184 3.64 4.01 14.60
N GLU A 185 3.98 4.67 13.49
CA GLU A 185 5.14 4.37 12.69
C GLU A 185 6.01 5.62 12.56
N LEU A 186 7.28 5.49 12.94
CA LEU A 186 8.30 6.51 12.83
C LEU A 186 9.32 6.07 11.80
N GLY A 187 9.63 6.95 10.86
CA GLY A 187 10.59 6.60 9.82
C GLY A 187 11.34 7.77 9.25
N LEU A 188 12.24 7.42 8.35
CA LEU A 188 13.15 8.32 7.68
C LEU A 188 13.16 8.02 6.19
N LYS A 189 13.10 9.07 5.37
CA LYS A 189 13.36 9.01 3.94
C LYS A 189 14.73 9.59 3.64
N MET A 190 15.50 8.89 2.81
CA MET A 190 16.69 9.40 2.14
C MET A 190 16.48 9.33 0.63
N ALA A 191 16.88 10.35 -0.12
CA ALA A 191 16.82 10.31 -1.57
C ALA A 191 17.93 11.10 -2.26
N ILE A 192 18.25 10.69 -3.49
CA ILE A 192 19.14 11.37 -4.42
C ILE A 192 18.33 11.75 -5.67
N HIS A 193 18.41 13.02 -6.05
CA HIS A 193 17.67 13.63 -7.16
C HIS A 193 18.61 13.89 -8.33
N LEU A 194 18.35 13.26 -9.47
CA LEU A 194 19.09 13.38 -10.72
C LEU A 194 18.14 13.83 -11.84
N GLY A 195 17.70 15.08 -11.76
CA GLY A 195 16.77 15.68 -12.72
C GLY A 195 15.39 15.01 -12.69
N PHE A 196 15.09 14.19 -13.71
CA PHE A 196 13.82 13.47 -13.82
C PHE A 196 13.84 12.10 -13.11
N LEU A 197 14.96 11.69 -12.51
CA LEU A 197 15.07 10.48 -11.71
C LEU A 197 15.28 10.83 -10.24
N GLU A 198 14.56 10.14 -9.34
CA GLU A 198 14.80 10.17 -7.90
C GLU A 198 15.05 8.74 -7.43
N PHE A 199 16.20 8.46 -6.82
CA PHE A 199 16.43 7.19 -6.11
C PHE A 199 16.19 7.43 -4.63
N PHE A 200 15.46 6.54 -3.97
CA PHE A 200 15.13 6.70 -2.56
C PHE A 200 15.25 5.41 -1.79
N THR A 201 15.43 5.56 -0.48
CA THR A 201 15.26 4.51 0.50
C THR A 201 14.57 5.08 1.73
N ASN A 202 13.72 4.27 2.35
CA ASN A 202 13.08 4.57 3.61
C ASN A 202 13.33 3.42 4.58
N GLY A 203 13.41 3.77 5.87
CA GLY A 203 13.38 2.81 6.97
C GLY A 203 12.46 3.33 8.06
N SER A 204 11.75 2.44 8.73
CA SER A 204 10.84 2.77 9.81
C SER A 204 10.74 1.70 10.87
N VAL A 205 10.33 2.14 12.06
CA VAL A 205 9.93 1.30 13.18
C VAL A 205 8.44 1.51 13.43
N VAL A 206 7.72 0.42 13.61
CA VAL A 206 6.30 0.41 13.96
C VAL A 206 6.16 0.00 15.40
N ASN A 207 5.39 0.77 16.17
CA ASN A 207 4.84 0.35 17.44
C ASN A 207 3.36 -0.04 17.22
N ASN A 208 3.10 -1.33 17.27
CA ASN A 208 1.84 -1.98 16.93
C ASN A 208 1.04 -2.29 18.19
N TYR A 209 -0.20 -1.82 18.23
CA TYR A 209 -1.11 -2.06 19.35
C TYR A 209 -2.25 -3.01 18.97
N PHE A 210 -2.62 -3.05 17.69
CA PHE A 210 -3.66 -3.93 17.18
C PHE A 210 -3.62 -4.03 15.66
N ASN A 211 -3.74 -5.26 15.16
CA ASN A 211 -3.82 -5.55 13.74
C ASN A 211 -4.89 -6.62 13.46
N ALA A 212 -6.09 -6.21 13.05
CA ALA A 212 -7.19 -7.12 12.74
C ALA A 212 -6.90 -8.01 11.51
N ILE A 213 -5.91 -7.69 10.68
CA ILE A 213 -5.49 -8.54 9.56
C ILE A 213 -4.91 -9.86 10.09
N LEU A 214 -4.20 -9.80 11.22
CA LEU A 214 -3.59 -10.97 11.85
C LEU A 214 -4.45 -11.50 13.01
N GLN A 215 -5.06 -10.61 13.78
CA GLN A 215 -5.78 -10.93 15.02
C GLN A 215 -7.30 -11.07 14.83
N GLY A 216 -7.80 -10.87 13.61
CA GLY A 216 -9.23 -10.86 13.30
C GLY A 216 -10.00 -9.70 13.93
N SER A 217 -11.32 -9.72 13.69
CA SER A 217 -12.26 -8.78 14.30
C SER A 217 -12.42 -9.04 15.79
N LYS A 218 -12.41 -8.00 16.62
CA LYS A 218 -12.78 -8.11 18.06
C LYS A 218 -14.28 -8.29 18.28
N LYS A 219 -15.10 -8.18 17.24
CA LYS A 219 -16.58 -8.28 17.31
C LYS A 219 -17.12 -9.62 16.83
N GLN A 220 -16.32 -10.37 16.09
CA GLN A 220 -16.75 -11.62 15.48
C GLN A 220 -15.58 -12.59 15.42
N ASP A 221 -15.79 -13.78 15.96
CA ASP A 221 -14.77 -14.82 15.97
C ASP A 221 -14.46 -15.28 14.54
N SER A 222 -13.19 -15.60 14.32
CA SER A 222 -12.67 -16.17 13.09
C SER A 222 -12.26 -17.61 13.35
N THR A 223 -12.25 -18.45 12.32
CA THR A 223 -11.78 -19.83 12.41
C THR A 223 -10.35 -19.90 12.96
N TYR A 224 -9.50 -18.97 12.54
CA TYR A 224 -8.11 -18.89 12.97
C TYR A 224 -7.60 -17.45 12.86
N VAL A 225 -6.78 -17.05 13.83
CA VAL A 225 -6.10 -15.76 13.96
C VAL A 225 -4.80 -15.95 14.73
N ILE A 226 -3.89 -14.99 14.63
CA ILE A 226 -2.73 -14.88 15.51
C ILE A 226 -3.20 -14.38 16.89
N ALA A 227 -2.78 -15.08 17.94
CA ALA A 227 -3.09 -14.69 19.31
C ALA A 227 -2.42 -13.36 19.67
N SER A 228 -3.00 -12.62 20.62
CA SER A 228 -2.44 -11.30 20.99
C SER A 228 -1.06 -11.41 21.66
N GLU A 229 -0.78 -12.52 22.32
CA GLU A 229 0.51 -12.82 22.94
C GLU A 229 1.62 -13.17 21.94
N ASP A 230 1.26 -13.66 20.76
CA ASP A 230 2.20 -13.96 19.68
C ASP A 230 2.49 -12.73 18.81
N MET A 231 1.73 -11.65 18.94
CA MET A 231 1.95 -10.44 18.15
C MET A 231 3.19 -9.70 18.62
N LYS A 232 4.00 -9.21 17.67
CA LYS A 232 5.10 -8.30 18.01
C LYS A 232 4.58 -6.88 18.18
N ASP A 233 4.89 -6.30 19.33
CA ASP A 233 4.63 -4.88 19.60
C ASP A 233 5.51 -3.98 18.73
N ILE A 234 6.72 -4.43 18.37
CA ILE A 234 7.65 -3.67 17.53
C ILE A 234 8.12 -4.51 16.35
N TYR A 235 8.03 -3.93 15.16
CA TYR A 235 8.61 -4.50 13.94
C TYR A 235 9.11 -3.38 13.02
N TYR A 236 9.93 -3.75 12.04
CA TYR A 236 10.62 -2.82 11.15
C TYR A 236 10.09 -2.93 9.73
N LYS A 237 10.10 -1.79 9.01
CA LYS A 237 9.88 -1.77 7.57
C LYS A 237 11.02 -1.03 6.89
N ALA A 238 11.29 -1.42 5.66
CA ALA A 238 12.17 -0.69 4.76
C ALA A 238 11.61 -0.73 3.35
N ASP A 239 11.86 0.31 2.57
CA ASP A 239 11.62 0.25 1.13
C ASP A 239 12.67 1.04 0.36
N ALA A 240 13.00 0.57 -0.83
CA ALA A 240 13.97 1.23 -1.70
C ALA A 240 13.51 1.12 -3.15
N GLY A 241 13.76 2.17 -3.92
CA GLY A 241 13.30 2.22 -5.29
C GLY A 241 13.66 3.51 -5.99
N PHE A 242 12.95 3.76 -7.09
CA PHE A 242 13.12 4.98 -7.83
C PHE A 242 11.79 5.54 -8.33
N HIS A 243 11.78 6.85 -8.56
CA HIS A 243 10.75 7.55 -9.29
C HIS A 243 11.30 8.02 -10.64
N LEU A 244 10.53 7.79 -11.70
CA LEU A 244 10.67 8.51 -12.97
C LEU A 244 9.66 9.66 -12.97
N LEU A 245 10.15 10.89 -12.90
CA LEU A 245 9.37 12.12 -12.74
C LEU A 245 9.29 12.88 -14.06
N LEU A 246 8.18 12.73 -14.77
CA LEU A 246 7.88 13.50 -15.96
C LEU A 246 6.84 14.58 -15.65
N LYS A 247 6.57 15.43 -16.65
CA LYS A 247 5.72 16.61 -16.48
C LYS A 247 4.23 16.31 -16.26
N SER A 248 3.74 15.20 -16.80
CA SER A 248 2.33 14.80 -16.69
C SER A 248 2.20 13.39 -16.12
N PHE A 249 3.31 12.82 -15.68
CA PHE A 249 3.41 11.41 -15.32
C PHE A 249 4.48 11.17 -14.26
N ARG A 250 4.23 10.23 -13.35
CA ARG A 250 5.23 9.65 -12.46
C ARG A 250 5.10 8.13 -12.51
N LEU A 251 6.22 7.45 -12.68
CA LEU A 251 6.35 6.02 -12.40
C LEU A 251 7.11 5.84 -11.09
N THR A 252 6.70 4.90 -10.27
CA THR A 252 7.43 4.43 -9.09
C THR A 252 7.59 2.94 -9.19
N LEU A 253 8.83 2.49 -9.02
CA LEU A 253 9.16 1.09 -8.82
C LEU A 253 9.95 0.99 -7.52
N LYS A 254 9.51 0.11 -6.63
CA LYS A 254 10.19 -0.12 -5.36
C LYS A 254 10.03 -1.53 -4.84
N VAL A 255 10.97 -1.91 -3.99
CA VAL A 255 10.94 -3.12 -3.18
C VAL A 255 10.65 -2.72 -1.75
N ASN A 256 9.74 -3.44 -1.11
CA ASN A 256 9.34 -3.23 0.27
C ASN A 256 9.75 -4.45 1.08
N TYR A 257 10.20 -4.24 2.31
CA TYR A 257 10.61 -5.25 3.28
C TYR A 257 9.89 -4.99 4.60
N TYR A 258 9.38 -6.05 5.20
CA TYR A 258 8.73 -6.05 6.51
C TYR A 258 9.42 -7.14 7.34
N SER A 259 9.89 -6.81 8.53
CA SER A 259 10.34 -7.84 9.46
C SER A 259 9.15 -8.65 9.98
N ALA A 260 9.41 -9.82 10.54
CA ALA A 260 8.41 -10.64 11.24
C ALA A 260 7.47 -9.81 12.15
N GLN A 261 6.16 -10.02 12.01
CA GLN A 261 5.12 -9.24 12.72
C GLN A 261 4.49 -9.98 13.91
N PHE A 262 4.78 -11.28 14.03
CA PHE A 262 4.34 -12.17 15.10
C PHE A 262 5.39 -13.26 15.32
N GLU A 263 5.30 -14.00 16.42
CA GLU A 263 6.19 -15.10 16.76
C GLU A 263 6.08 -16.23 15.74
N GLY A 264 7.23 -16.75 15.31
CA GLY A 264 7.31 -17.76 14.24
C GLY A 264 7.18 -17.20 12.81
N ALA A 265 6.76 -15.94 12.63
CA ALA A 265 6.69 -15.32 11.31
C ALA A 265 8.09 -15.12 10.71
N LYS A 266 8.18 -15.25 9.38
CA LYS A 266 9.35 -14.87 8.60
C LYS A 266 9.27 -13.40 8.18
N ASP A 267 10.40 -12.88 7.76
CA ASP A 267 10.43 -11.60 7.06
C ASP A 267 9.72 -11.73 5.69
N HIS A 268 9.23 -10.59 5.20
CA HIS A 268 8.43 -10.50 3.99
C HIS A 268 8.93 -9.40 3.07
N THR A 269 8.92 -9.67 1.77
CA THR A 269 9.31 -8.71 0.74
C THR A 269 8.32 -8.73 -0.41
N TYR A 270 7.97 -7.56 -0.93
CA TYR A 270 7.10 -7.43 -2.10
C TYR A 270 7.46 -6.21 -2.95
N ALA A 271 7.13 -6.26 -4.24
CA ALA A 271 7.37 -5.17 -5.17
C ALA A 271 6.14 -4.29 -5.32
N THR A 272 6.36 -2.99 -5.53
CA THR A 272 5.31 -2.03 -5.87
C THR A 272 5.62 -1.39 -7.22
N LEU A 273 4.60 -1.36 -8.08
CA LEU A 273 4.52 -0.53 -9.27
C LEU A 273 3.40 0.49 -9.08
N GLU A 274 3.75 1.78 -9.05
CA GLU A 274 2.77 2.87 -9.02
C GLU A 274 2.94 3.78 -10.22
N THR A 275 1.83 4.07 -10.89
CA THR A 275 1.78 5.08 -11.94
C THR A 275 0.84 6.20 -11.55
N ALA A 276 1.28 7.45 -11.65
CA ALA A 276 0.45 8.62 -11.39
C ALA A 276 0.44 9.57 -12.60
N PHE A 277 -0.75 9.97 -13.03
CA PHE A 277 -0.98 10.93 -14.11
C PHE A 277 -1.43 12.27 -13.52
N TYR A 278 -0.95 13.37 -14.10
CA TYR A 278 -1.24 14.71 -13.63
C TYR A 278 -1.89 15.55 -14.72
N PHE A 279 -2.97 16.24 -14.37
CA PHE A 279 -3.78 17.06 -15.28
C PHE A 279 -4.48 18.22 -14.55
#